data_AF-A0A352C4H6-F1
#
_entry.id   AF-A0A352C4H6-F1
#
_cell.length_a   1.000
_cell.length_b   1.000
_cell.length_c   1.000
_cell.angle_alpha   90.00
_cell.angle_beta   90.00
_cell.angle_gamma   90.00
#
_symmetry.space_group_name_H-M   'P 1'
#
loop_
_entity.id
_entity.type
_entity.pdbx_description
1 polymer ?
#
loop_
_entity_poly.entity_id
_entity_poly.type
_entity_poly.pdbx_seq_one_letter_code
_entity_poly.pdbx_strand_id
1 'polypeptide(L)'
;MSELLILSVSELNTRAKLALESQFAQVAVSGEISNLVQASSGHYYFSLKDTKAQIRCAFFSGQQRKLTIGLRNGQEIIATGKISLYEPRGDYQLIISQIQDKGLGLLYQQFIELKNKLAQMGLFDENHKKPIPSFPEHLAIITSSKGAALHDIMTTIHRRFPIVKTTLFPSEVQGATAHIQLIAALKKAQADNSIDCIILARGGGSLEDLWAFNHEELAMEIANCPTPIISGIGHETDFTIADFVADYRAATPTAAAEKATPNQKDLLLHLKQWQSRLIYLMNQSLANKQKTLTWLLLRFASPDKILAQPWQRFDFANRLLKDLCMQKNTALSHRLALLQKRLDKERPSNRLNLNQQRLQHMHQQLLQSLNRHLDNKRFQLKILSQTLQTLGPQATLQRGYAIAMQNNKVLTKANDAVIGNEIQIILSQGKVISITKEIIDG
;
A
#
# COMPACT_ATOMS: atom_id res chain seq x y z
N MET A 1 -28.48 -26.05 -108.50
CA MET A 1 -27.49 -27.08 -108.11
C MET A 1 -26.31 -26.35 -107.49
N SER A 2 -26.20 -26.36 -106.17
CA SER A 2 -25.02 -25.84 -105.47
C SER A 2 -23.85 -26.74 -105.80
N GLU A 3 -22.82 -26.22 -106.48
CA GLU A 3 -21.55 -26.92 -106.67
C GLU A 3 -21.03 -27.38 -105.31
N LEU A 4 -20.95 -28.71 -105.12
CA LEU A 4 -20.40 -29.28 -103.91
C LEU A 4 -18.89 -29.04 -103.92
N LEU A 5 -18.43 -28.14 -103.04
CA LEU A 5 -17.02 -27.89 -102.79
C LEU A 5 -16.33 -29.18 -102.33
N ILE A 6 -15.37 -29.67 -103.12
CA ILE A 6 -14.50 -30.78 -102.75
C ILE A 6 -13.42 -30.24 -101.80
N LEU A 7 -13.42 -30.71 -100.56
CA LEU A 7 -12.46 -30.31 -99.53
C LEU A 7 -11.56 -31.49 -99.18
N SER A 8 -10.29 -31.20 -98.93
CA SER A 8 -9.39 -32.17 -98.30
C SER A 8 -9.80 -32.43 -96.85
N VAL A 9 -9.43 -33.59 -96.30
CA VAL A 9 -9.72 -33.97 -94.91
C VAL A 9 -9.19 -32.92 -93.92
N SER A 10 -8.00 -32.37 -94.19
CA SER A 10 -7.40 -31.31 -93.37
C SER A 10 -8.20 -30.00 -93.44
N GLU A 11 -8.65 -29.59 -94.62
CA GLU A 11 -9.48 -28.38 -94.78
C GLU A 11 -10.84 -28.52 -94.12
N LEU A 12 -11.44 -29.72 -94.18
CA LEU A 12 -12.70 -30.03 -93.52
C LEU A 12 -12.56 -29.93 -91.99
N ASN A 13 -11.52 -30.53 -91.40
CA ASN A 13 -11.27 -30.47 -89.96
C ASN A 13 -10.97 -29.06 -89.48
N THR A 14 -10.17 -28.28 -90.23
CA THR A 14 -9.87 -26.88 -89.89
C THR A 14 -11.14 -26.02 -89.93
N ARG A 15 -12.00 -26.19 -90.95
CA ARG A 15 -13.29 -25.47 -91.02
C ARG A 15 -14.25 -25.90 -89.91
N ALA A 16 -14.33 -27.20 -89.60
CA ALA A 16 -15.14 -27.71 -88.50
C ALA A 16 -14.68 -27.15 -87.15
N LYS A 17 -13.37 -27.10 -86.90
CA LYS A 17 -12.80 -26.46 -85.70
C LYS A 17 -13.19 -24.99 -85.62
N LEU A 18 -13.02 -24.21 -86.69
CA LEU A 18 -13.36 -22.78 -86.70
C LEU A 18 -14.87 -22.54 -86.48
N ALA A 19 -15.74 -23.38 -87.06
CA ALA A 19 -17.18 -23.31 -86.84
C ALA A 19 -17.56 -23.63 -85.38
N LEU A 20 -16.94 -24.66 -84.79
CA LEU A 20 -17.20 -25.05 -83.40
C LEU A 20 -16.68 -24.00 -82.41
N GLU A 21 -15.48 -23.47 -82.63
CA GLU A 21 -14.88 -22.46 -81.77
C GLU A 21 -15.57 -21.09 -81.88
N SER A 22 -16.15 -20.75 -83.03
CA SER A 22 -16.93 -19.51 -83.20
C SER A 22 -18.32 -19.61 -82.58
N GLN A 23 -18.97 -20.77 -82.67
CA GLN A 23 -20.31 -20.97 -82.12
C GLN A 23 -20.30 -21.15 -80.58
N PHE A 24 -19.26 -21.78 -80.04
CA PHE A 24 -19.15 -22.11 -78.62
C PHE A 24 -17.87 -21.52 -78.00
N ALA A 25 -17.92 -20.24 -77.64
CA ALA A 25 -16.78 -19.53 -77.07
C ALA A 25 -16.30 -20.12 -75.72
N GLN A 26 -17.23 -20.32 -74.78
CA GLN A 26 -16.98 -20.95 -73.48
C GLN A 26 -18.26 -21.65 -73.01
N VAL A 27 -18.14 -22.90 -72.59
CA VAL A 27 -19.28 -23.72 -72.15
C VAL A 27 -18.99 -24.38 -70.81
N ALA A 28 -20.06 -24.63 -70.04
CA ALA A 28 -20.04 -25.43 -68.84
C ALA A 28 -20.76 -26.76 -69.12
N VAL A 29 -20.08 -27.88 -68.92
CA VAL A 29 -20.59 -29.22 -69.20
C VAL A 29 -20.55 -30.04 -67.92
N SER A 30 -21.70 -30.58 -67.53
CA SER A 30 -21.80 -31.51 -66.39
C SER A 30 -21.75 -32.95 -66.87
N GLY A 31 -20.99 -33.80 -66.20
CA GLY A 31 -20.97 -35.23 -66.50
C GLY A 31 -20.14 -36.02 -65.50
N GLU A 32 -20.21 -37.34 -65.60
CA GLU A 32 -19.42 -38.26 -64.81
C GLU A 32 -18.05 -38.45 -65.49
N ILE A 33 -16.96 -38.37 -64.71
CA ILE A 33 -15.61 -38.65 -65.20
C ILE A 33 -15.48 -40.14 -65.50
N SER A 34 -15.04 -40.45 -66.71
CA SER A 34 -14.68 -41.81 -67.14
C SER A 34 -13.34 -41.80 -67.85
N ASN A 35 -12.65 -42.94 -67.86
CA ASN A 35 -11.36 -43.12 -68.54
C ASN A 35 -10.30 -42.06 -68.18
N LEU A 36 -10.22 -41.68 -66.90
CA LEU A 36 -9.23 -40.75 -66.39
C LEU A 36 -7.81 -41.31 -66.53
N VAL A 37 -6.97 -40.59 -67.27
CA VAL A 37 -5.56 -40.88 -67.49
C VAL A 37 -4.75 -39.62 -67.17
N GLN A 38 -3.74 -39.77 -66.32
CA GLN A 38 -2.73 -38.75 -66.07
C GLN A 38 -1.51 -39.04 -66.93
N ALA A 39 -1.19 -38.14 -67.86
CA ALA A 39 0.00 -38.25 -68.69
C ALA A 39 1.27 -37.92 -67.89
N SER A 40 2.42 -38.44 -68.32
CA SER A 40 3.74 -38.15 -67.71
C SER A 40 4.11 -36.66 -67.72
N SER A 41 3.52 -35.87 -68.63
CA SER A 41 3.64 -34.40 -68.67
C SER A 41 2.80 -33.67 -67.62
N GLY A 42 2.03 -34.40 -66.82
CA GLY A 42 1.14 -33.86 -65.80
C GLY A 42 -0.24 -33.42 -66.33
N HIS A 43 -0.56 -33.59 -67.61
CA HIS A 43 -1.90 -33.29 -68.14
C HIS A 43 -2.90 -34.41 -67.80
N TYR A 44 -4.15 -34.03 -67.52
CA TYR A 44 -5.23 -35.00 -67.34
C TYR A 44 -6.05 -35.09 -68.64
N TYR A 45 -6.29 -36.33 -69.06
CA TYR A 45 -7.21 -36.65 -70.14
C TYR A 45 -8.28 -37.58 -69.60
N PHE A 46 -9.54 -37.24 -69.83
CA PHE A 46 -10.69 -38.06 -69.40
C PHE A 46 -11.86 -37.82 -70.34
N SER A 47 -12.93 -38.59 -70.18
CA SER A 47 -14.19 -38.37 -70.89
C SER A 47 -15.28 -38.02 -69.91
N LEU A 48 -16.04 -36.96 -70.18
CA LEU A 48 -17.28 -36.66 -69.49
C LEU A 48 -18.41 -37.37 -70.21
N LYS A 49 -19.12 -38.24 -69.48
CA LYS A 49 -20.29 -38.96 -70.00
C LYS A 49 -21.55 -38.51 -69.28
N ASP A 50 -22.66 -38.55 -70.01
CA ASP A 50 -24.03 -38.51 -69.48
C ASP A 50 -24.77 -39.80 -69.89
N THR A 51 -26.10 -39.83 -69.76
CA THR A 51 -26.91 -41.02 -70.10
C THR A 51 -26.97 -41.32 -71.60
N LYS A 52 -26.60 -40.40 -72.48
CA LYS A 52 -26.79 -40.49 -73.95
C LYS A 52 -25.53 -40.23 -74.77
N ALA A 53 -24.57 -39.49 -74.25
CA ALA A 53 -23.41 -39.00 -74.97
C ALA A 53 -22.16 -38.94 -74.08
N GLN A 54 -21.00 -38.85 -74.74
CA GLN A 54 -19.72 -38.62 -74.07
C GLN A 54 -18.87 -37.63 -74.88
N ILE A 55 -18.03 -36.87 -74.19
CA ILE A 55 -17.08 -35.93 -74.78
C ILE A 55 -15.70 -36.13 -74.17
N ARG A 56 -14.65 -36.07 -75.00
CA ARG A 56 -13.27 -36.12 -74.53
C ARG A 56 -12.87 -34.78 -73.94
N CYS A 57 -12.13 -34.81 -72.85
CA CYS A 57 -11.69 -33.65 -72.10
C CYS A 57 -10.18 -33.66 -71.93
N ALA A 58 -9.57 -32.49 -72.15
CA ALA A 58 -8.15 -32.27 -71.93
C ALA A 58 -7.98 -31.16 -70.89
N PHE A 59 -7.21 -31.44 -69.84
CA PHE A 59 -6.96 -30.52 -68.76
C PHE A 59 -5.46 -30.33 -68.51
N PHE A 60 -4.95 -29.19 -68.99
CA PHE A 60 -3.52 -28.90 -69.06
C PHE A 60 -2.92 -28.45 -67.72
N SER A 61 -1.64 -28.75 -67.50
CA SER A 61 -0.95 -28.57 -66.22
C SER A 61 -0.75 -27.13 -65.81
N GLY A 62 -0.69 -26.20 -66.76
CA GLY A 62 -0.67 -24.76 -66.47
C GLY A 62 -1.95 -24.26 -65.77
N GLN A 63 -3.09 -24.92 -65.98
CA GLN A 63 -4.40 -24.53 -65.44
C GLN A 63 -4.75 -25.30 -64.15
N GLN A 64 -3.90 -26.24 -63.73
CA GLN A 64 -4.07 -27.06 -62.52
C GLN A 64 -3.74 -26.33 -61.22
N ARG A 65 -3.07 -25.17 -61.24
CA ARG A 65 -2.55 -24.48 -60.04
C ARG A 65 -3.62 -24.06 -59.02
N LYS A 66 -4.90 -24.11 -59.38
CA LYS A 66 -6.05 -23.81 -58.50
C LYS A 66 -6.87 -25.04 -58.11
N LEU A 67 -6.46 -26.26 -58.47
CA LEU A 67 -7.22 -27.47 -58.16
C LEU A 67 -6.84 -28.03 -56.79
N THR A 68 -7.78 -27.93 -55.86
CA THR A 68 -7.71 -28.56 -54.53
C THR A 68 -8.31 -29.98 -54.54
N ILE A 69 -8.96 -30.36 -55.65
CA ILE A 69 -9.82 -31.56 -55.75
C ILE A 69 -9.08 -32.65 -56.53
N GLY A 70 -8.96 -33.84 -55.94
CA GLY A 70 -8.39 -35.01 -56.63
C GLY A 70 -9.43 -35.67 -57.54
N LEU A 71 -9.19 -35.65 -58.87
CA LEU A 71 -10.10 -36.25 -59.85
C LEU A 71 -10.10 -37.78 -59.74
N ARG A 72 -11.29 -38.39 -59.78
CA ARG A 72 -11.46 -39.86 -59.80
C ARG A 72 -12.48 -40.28 -60.85
N ASN A 73 -12.31 -41.48 -61.42
CA ASN A 73 -13.35 -42.09 -62.26
C ASN A 73 -14.62 -42.31 -61.42
N GLY A 74 -15.79 -42.04 -62.00
CA GLY A 74 -17.09 -42.11 -61.31
C GLY A 74 -17.54 -40.80 -60.66
N GLN A 75 -16.69 -39.77 -60.61
CA GLN A 75 -17.02 -38.47 -59.99
C GLN A 75 -17.88 -37.62 -60.93
N GLU A 76 -18.98 -37.06 -60.44
CA GLU A 76 -19.74 -36.05 -61.19
C GLU A 76 -19.11 -34.67 -61.02
N ILE A 77 -18.75 -34.04 -62.13
CA ILE A 77 -18.16 -32.70 -62.13
C ILE A 77 -18.89 -31.78 -63.11
N ILE A 78 -18.72 -30.48 -62.90
CA ILE A 78 -19.00 -29.42 -63.86
C ILE A 78 -17.64 -28.93 -64.37
N ALA A 79 -17.36 -29.17 -65.64
CA ALA A 79 -16.16 -28.68 -66.31
C ALA A 79 -16.51 -27.47 -67.18
N THR A 80 -15.83 -26.35 -66.96
CA THR A 80 -15.94 -25.18 -67.83
C THR A 80 -14.73 -25.12 -68.75
N GLY A 81 -14.95 -24.78 -70.03
CA GLY A 81 -13.88 -24.83 -71.02
C GLY A 81 -14.30 -24.38 -72.41
N LYS A 82 -13.33 -24.44 -73.32
CA LYS A 82 -13.54 -24.14 -74.75
C LYS A 82 -13.69 -25.44 -75.53
N ILE A 83 -14.73 -25.50 -76.36
CA ILE A 83 -14.91 -26.59 -77.31
C ILE A 83 -13.90 -26.41 -78.45
N SER A 84 -13.22 -27.49 -78.82
CA SER A 84 -12.31 -27.51 -79.96
C SER A 84 -12.29 -28.89 -80.60
N LEU A 85 -11.56 -29.04 -81.70
CA LEU A 85 -11.42 -30.28 -82.45
C LEU A 85 -9.94 -30.56 -82.68
N TYR A 86 -9.52 -31.79 -82.38
CA TYR A 86 -8.13 -32.22 -82.54
C TYR A 86 -7.88 -32.54 -84.02
N GLU A 87 -7.36 -31.54 -84.76
CA GLU A 87 -7.20 -31.55 -86.23
C GLU A 87 -6.59 -32.83 -86.81
N PRO A 88 -5.54 -33.46 -86.24
CA PRO A 88 -4.93 -34.66 -86.82
C PRO A 88 -5.83 -35.90 -86.82
N ARG A 89 -6.81 -35.98 -85.91
CA ARG A 89 -7.72 -37.15 -85.81
C ARG A 89 -9.19 -36.80 -86.01
N GLY A 90 -9.54 -35.52 -86.04
CA GLY A 90 -10.94 -35.08 -86.13
C GLY A 90 -11.74 -35.26 -84.83
N ASP A 91 -11.07 -35.53 -83.70
CA ASP A 91 -11.76 -35.83 -82.44
C ASP A 91 -12.29 -34.55 -81.78
N TYR A 92 -13.57 -34.55 -81.43
CA TYR A 92 -14.21 -33.47 -80.67
C TYR A 92 -13.76 -33.48 -79.21
N GLN A 93 -13.32 -32.33 -78.70
CA GLN A 93 -12.78 -32.22 -77.35
C GLN A 93 -13.16 -30.93 -76.63
N LEU A 94 -13.28 -31.03 -75.30
CA LEU A 94 -13.41 -29.89 -74.39
C LEU A 94 -12.05 -29.61 -73.75
N ILE A 95 -11.48 -28.43 -74.02
CA ILE A 95 -10.29 -27.95 -73.33
C ILE A 95 -10.76 -27.26 -72.06
N ILE A 96 -10.53 -27.92 -70.93
CA ILE A 96 -11.04 -27.48 -69.63
C ILE A 96 -10.16 -26.36 -69.08
N SER A 97 -10.80 -25.32 -68.55
CA SER A 97 -10.15 -24.25 -67.81
C SER A 97 -10.41 -24.29 -66.31
N GLN A 98 -11.59 -24.74 -65.89
CA GLN A 98 -11.92 -24.91 -64.47
C GLN A 98 -12.81 -26.13 -64.26
N ILE A 99 -12.58 -26.84 -63.15
CA ILE A 99 -13.40 -27.98 -62.72
C ILE A 99 -14.02 -27.63 -61.37
N GLN A 100 -15.30 -27.93 -61.22
CA GLN A 100 -16.03 -27.87 -59.95
C GLN A 100 -16.71 -29.21 -59.71
N ASP A 101 -16.70 -29.69 -58.47
CA ASP A 101 -17.46 -30.89 -58.10
C ASP A 101 -18.96 -30.56 -58.04
N LYS A 102 -19.79 -31.37 -58.70
CA LYS A 102 -21.23 -31.13 -58.79
C LYS A 102 -21.96 -31.47 -57.48
N GLY A 103 -21.45 -32.41 -56.68
CA GLY A 103 -22.07 -32.84 -55.42
C GLY A 103 -21.88 -31.85 -54.27
N LEU A 104 -20.68 -31.24 -54.18
CA LEU A 104 -20.35 -30.30 -53.11
C LEU A 104 -21.07 -28.95 -53.24
N GLY A 105 -21.37 -28.49 -54.46
CA GLY A 105 -22.01 -27.19 -54.68
C GLY A 105 -23.44 -27.11 -54.13
N LEU A 106 -24.23 -28.16 -54.33
CA LEU A 106 -25.61 -28.23 -53.84
C LEU A 106 -25.66 -28.32 -52.31
N LEU A 107 -24.84 -29.19 -51.71
CA LEU A 107 -24.76 -29.32 -50.26
C LEU A 107 -24.26 -28.03 -49.61
N TYR A 108 -23.24 -27.39 -50.19
CA TYR A 108 -22.76 -26.12 -49.66
C TYR A 108 -23.83 -25.00 -49.74
N GLN A 109 -24.59 -24.94 -50.83
CA GLN A 109 -25.71 -24.01 -50.95
C GLN A 109 -26.78 -24.28 -49.89
N GLN A 110 -27.19 -25.53 -49.72
CA GLN A 110 -28.16 -25.93 -48.68
C GLN A 110 -27.67 -25.59 -47.27
N PHE A 111 -26.37 -25.75 -47.01
CA PHE A 111 -25.75 -25.39 -45.74
C PHE A 111 -25.85 -23.88 -45.48
N ILE A 112 -25.53 -23.04 -46.48
CA ILE A 112 -25.64 -21.58 -46.35
C ILE A 112 -27.10 -21.16 -46.11
N GLU A 113 -28.04 -21.72 -46.88
CA GLU A 113 -29.46 -21.42 -46.74
C GLU A 113 -29.97 -21.78 -45.34
N LEU A 114 -29.65 -22.99 -44.86
CA LEU A 114 -30.03 -23.43 -43.52
C LEU A 114 -29.35 -22.61 -42.42
N LYS A 115 -28.06 -22.31 -42.56
CA LYS A 115 -27.33 -21.46 -41.62
C LYS A 115 -27.99 -20.09 -41.49
N ASN A 116 -28.34 -19.46 -42.61
CA ASN A 116 -29.00 -18.16 -42.61
C ASN A 116 -30.39 -18.23 -41.97
N LYS A 117 -31.17 -19.28 -42.28
CA LYS A 117 -32.50 -19.51 -41.69
C LYS A 117 -32.42 -19.62 -40.16
N LEU A 118 -31.52 -20.45 -39.64
CA LEU A 118 -31.37 -20.67 -38.19
C LEU A 118 -30.74 -19.47 -37.47
N ALA A 119 -29.83 -18.74 -38.14
CA ALA A 119 -29.30 -17.49 -37.61
C ALA A 119 -30.40 -16.43 -37.41
N GLN A 120 -31.32 -16.31 -38.37
CA GLN A 120 -32.46 -15.39 -38.27
C GLN A 120 -33.42 -15.75 -37.12
N MET A 121 -33.47 -17.02 -36.74
CA MET A 121 -34.23 -17.48 -35.58
C MET A 121 -33.51 -17.22 -34.24
N GLY A 122 -32.28 -16.69 -34.25
CA GLY A 122 -31.49 -16.40 -33.05
C GLY A 122 -30.87 -17.63 -32.37
N LEU A 123 -30.83 -18.78 -33.05
CA LEU A 123 -30.31 -20.03 -32.46
C LEU A 123 -28.80 -20.02 -32.22
N PHE A 124 -28.07 -19.09 -32.83
CA PHE A 124 -26.61 -18.97 -32.68
C PHE A 124 -26.20 -17.90 -31.66
N ASP A 125 -27.16 -17.23 -31.04
CA ASP A 125 -26.88 -16.13 -30.12
C ASP A 125 -26.17 -16.66 -28.86
N GLU A 126 -25.06 -16.00 -28.51
CA GLU A 126 -24.25 -16.36 -27.33
C GLU A 126 -25.07 -16.30 -26.03
N ASN A 127 -26.14 -15.51 -25.97
CA ASN A 127 -27.03 -15.41 -24.81
C ASN A 127 -27.82 -16.70 -24.53
N HIS A 128 -27.99 -17.57 -25.54
CA HIS A 128 -28.68 -18.85 -25.38
C HIS A 128 -27.74 -19.99 -24.97
N LYS A 129 -26.42 -19.77 -25.03
CA LYS A 129 -25.42 -20.79 -24.72
C LYS A 129 -25.22 -20.93 -23.21
N LYS A 130 -25.16 -22.18 -22.76
CA LYS A 130 -25.01 -22.56 -21.36
C LYS A 130 -23.55 -22.69 -20.96
N PRO A 131 -23.20 -22.33 -19.71
CA PRO A 131 -21.86 -22.54 -19.20
C PRO A 131 -21.58 -24.03 -19.03
N ILE A 132 -20.39 -24.47 -19.47
CA ILE A 132 -19.92 -25.84 -19.27
C ILE A 132 -19.51 -26.03 -17.80
N PRO A 133 -19.99 -27.08 -17.12
CA PRO A 133 -19.59 -27.40 -15.75
C PRO A 133 -18.07 -27.60 -15.64
N SER A 134 -17.44 -26.99 -14.62
CA SER A 134 -15.99 -27.15 -14.40
C SER A 134 -15.61 -28.52 -13.82
N PHE A 135 -16.54 -29.15 -13.11
CA PHE A 135 -16.38 -30.46 -12.46
C PHE A 135 -17.65 -31.30 -12.70
N PRO A 136 -17.83 -31.87 -13.90
CA PRO A 136 -18.96 -32.77 -14.13
C PRO A 136 -18.79 -34.06 -13.33
N GLU A 137 -19.88 -34.57 -12.75
CA GLU A 137 -19.96 -35.89 -12.14
C GLU A 137 -20.29 -36.95 -13.19
N HIS A 138 -21.07 -36.59 -14.21
CA HIS A 138 -21.52 -37.52 -15.24
C HIS A 138 -21.56 -36.88 -16.64
N LEU A 139 -20.87 -37.51 -17.60
CA LEU A 139 -20.84 -37.10 -19.01
C LEU A 139 -21.60 -38.09 -19.90
N ALA A 140 -22.45 -37.56 -20.78
CA ALA A 140 -22.96 -38.31 -21.93
C ALA A 140 -22.01 -38.18 -23.11
N ILE A 141 -21.78 -39.29 -23.82
CA ILE A 141 -21.03 -39.29 -25.07
C ILE A 141 -21.95 -39.82 -26.17
N ILE A 142 -22.22 -38.99 -27.18
CA ILE A 142 -23.00 -39.38 -28.37
C ILE A 142 -22.02 -39.49 -29.54
N THR A 143 -21.72 -40.72 -29.94
CA THR A 143 -20.85 -41.02 -31.08
C THR A 143 -21.05 -42.48 -31.53
N SER A 144 -20.34 -42.90 -32.58
CA SER A 144 -20.37 -44.29 -33.05
C SER A 144 -19.65 -45.22 -32.07
N SER A 145 -20.26 -46.37 -31.75
CA SER A 145 -19.69 -47.39 -30.86
C SER A 145 -18.40 -48.04 -31.38
N LYS A 146 -18.14 -47.94 -32.69
CA LYS A 146 -16.96 -48.53 -33.36
C LYS A 146 -15.96 -47.48 -33.85
N GLY A 147 -16.18 -46.19 -33.57
CA GLY A 147 -15.37 -45.10 -34.11
C GLY A 147 -14.13 -44.77 -33.27
N ALA A 148 -13.06 -44.31 -33.94
CA ALA A 148 -11.85 -43.81 -33.27
C ALA A 148 -12.13 -42.63 -32.32
N ALA A 149 -13.13 -41.80 -32.64
CA ALA A 149 -13.55 -40.67 -31.81
C ALA A 149 -13.93 -41.08 -30.38
N LEU A 150 -14.59 -42.24 -30.20
CA LEU A 150 -14.92 -42.75 -28.87
C LEU A 150 -13.65 -43.09 -28.08
N HIS A 151 -12.72 -43.78 -28.72
CA HIS A 151 -11.46 -44.16 -28.09
C HIS A 151 -10.65 -42.93 -27.67
N ASP A 152 -10.59 -41.92 -28.53
CA ASP A 152 -9.91 -40.65 -28.29
C ASP A 152 -10.52 -39.87 -27.11
N ILE A 153 -11.84 -39.77 -27.06
CA ILE A 153 -12.58 -39.13 -25.95
C ILE A 153 -12.30 -39.88 -24.66
N MET A 154 -12.50 -41.21 -24.65
CA MET A 154 -12.35 -42.02 -23.45
C MET A 154 -10.91 -41.99 -22.94
N THR A 155 -9.91 -42.10 -23.81
CA THR A 155 -8.49 -42.02 -23.42
C THR A 155 -8.17 -40.65 -22.81
N THR A 156 -8.71 -39.58 -23.38
CA THR A 156 -8.53 -38.22 -22.87
C THR A 156 -9.17 -38.04 -21.49
N ILE A 157 -10.41 -38.50 -21.31
CA ILE A 157 -11.12 -38.45 -20.02
C ILE A 157 -10.38 -39.26 -18.95
N HIS A 158 -10.00 -40.51 -19.22
CA HIS A 158 -9.28 -41.35 -18.25
C HIS A 158 -7.93 -40.75 -17.84
N ARG A 159 -7.23 -40.09 -18.77
CA ARG A 159 -5.96 -39.42 -18.50
C ARG A 159 -6.14 -38.14 -17.68
N ARG A 160 -7.21 -37.37 -17.93
CA ARG A 160 -7.40 -36.03 -17.35
C ARG A 160 -8.25 -36.05 -16.09
N PHE A 161 -9.37 -36.78 -16.07
CA PHE A 161 -10.31 -36.79 -14.96
C PHE A 161 -11.00 -38.16 -14.83
N PRO A 162 -10.28 -39.21 -14.36
CA PRO A 162 -10.79 -40.58 -14.32
C PRO A 162 -11.96 -40.83 -13.34
N ILE A 163 -12.31 -39.83 -12.51
CA ILE A 163 -13.35 -39.94 -11.49
C ILE A 163 -14.75 -39.70 -12.09
N VAL A 164 -14.84 -39.03 -13.24
CA VAL A 164 -16.13 -38.75 -13.89
C VAL A 164 -16.77 -40.02 -14.41
N LYS A 165 -18.07 -40.15 -14.16
CA LYS A 165 -18.88 -41.21 -14.76
C LYS A 165 -19.10 -40.87 -16.24
N THR A 166 -19.01 -41.86 -17.12
CA THR A 166 -19.30 -41.68 -18.54
C THR A 166 -20.35 -42.67 -19.00
N THR A 167 -21.34 -42.20 -19.76
CA THR A 167 -22.36 -43.05 -20.40
C THR A 167 -22.34 -42.83 -21.90
N LEU A 168 -22.21 -43.92 -22.65
CA LEU A 168 -22.24 -43.91 -24.11
C LEU A 168 -23.68 -44.06 -24.61
N PHE A 169 -24.11 -43.13 -25.44
CA PHE A 169 -25.32 -43.25 -26.25
C PHE A 169 -24.90 -43.48 -27.71
N PRO A 170 -24.83 -44.76 -28.15
CA PRO A 170 -24.30 -45.07 -29.47
C PRO A 170 -25.28 -44.59 -30.56
N SER A 171 -24.74 -43.89 -31.55
CA SER A 171 -25.48 -43.45 -32.73
C SER A 171 -24.60 -43.59 -33.96
N GLU A 172 -25.20 -43.91 -35.11
CA GLU A 172 -24.54 -43.66 -36.38
C GLU A 172 -24.30 -42.15 -36.53
N VAL A 173 -23.07 -41.80 -36.89
CA VAL A 173 -22.63 -40.41 -37.04
C VAL A 173 -22.53 -40.01 -38.51
N GLN A 174 -22.77 -40.95 -39.44
CA GLN A 174 -22.65 -40.81 -40.89
C GLN A 174 -23.74 -41.60 -41.60
N GLY A 175 -24.15 -41.14 -42.78
CA GLY A 175 -25.21 -41.76 -43.57
C GLY A 175 -26.55 -41.05 -43.48
N ALA A 176 -27.47 -41.41 -44.38
CA ALA A 176 -28.73 -40.68 -44.59
C ALA A 176 -29.66 -40.66 -43.35
N THR A 177 -29.62 -41.70 -42.51
CA THR A 177 -30.47 -41.84 -41.32
C THR A 177 -29.77 -41.44 -40.01
N ALA A 178 -28.51 -41.01 -40.08
CA ALA A 178 -27.70 -40.71 -38.90
C ALA A 178 -28.28 -39.58 -38.05
N HIS A 179 -28.81 -38.52 -38.68
CA HIS A 179 -29.42 -37.40 -37.95
C HIS A 179 -30.60 -37.83 -37.06
N ILE A 180 -31.42 -38.79 -37.52
CA ILE A 180 -32.55 -39.33 -36.74
C ILE A 180 -32.04 -40.09 -35.50
N GLN A 181 -30.97 -40.87 -35.66
CA GLN A 181 -30.36 -41.59 -34.56
C GLN A 181 -29.69 -40.65 -33.54
N LEU A 182 -29.04 -39.58 -34.03
CA LEU A 182 -28.42 -38.56 -33.17
C LEU A 182 -29.48 -37.84 -32.34
N ILE A 183 -30.62 -37.47 -32.94
CA ILE A 183 -31.76 -36.87 -32.22
C ILE A 183 -32.30 -37.86 -31.17
N ALA A 184 -32.47 -39.13 -31.53
CA ALA A 184 -32.95 -40.15 -30.58
C ALA A 184 -31.97 -40.38 -29.41
N ALA A 185 -30.66 -40.36 -29.68
CA ALA A 185 -29.63 -40.46 -28.65
C ALA A 185 -29.62 -39.23 -27.74
N LEU A 186 -29.78 -38.03 -28.31
CA LEU A 186 -29.84 -36.78 -27.56
C LEU A 186 -31.06 -36.75 -26.62
N LYS A 187 -32.23 -37.15 -27.11
CA LYS A 187 -33.45 -37.27 -26.27
C LYS A 187 -33.30 -38.26 -25.13
N LYS A 188 -32.61 -39.40 -25.38
CA LYS A 188 -32.32 -40.38 -24.33
C LYS A 188 -31.36 -39.83 -23.28
N ALA A 189 -30.34 -39.09 -23.69
CA ALA A 189 -29.41 -38.44 -22.76
C ALA A 189 -30.13 -37.36 -21.94
N GLN A 190 -30.99 -36.56 -22.57
CA GLN A 190 -31.79 -35.53 -21.91
C GLN A 190 -32.77 -36.11 -20.87
N ALA A 191 -33.31 -37.32 -21.10
CA ALA A 191 -34.22 -37.96 -20.15
C ALA A 191 -33.51 -38.38 -18.84
N ASP A 192 -32.17 -38.47 -18.84
CA ASP A 192 -31.37 -38.77 -17.67
C ASP A 192 -30.88 -37.48 -16.99
N ASN A 193 -31.60 -37.06 -15.95
CA ASN A 193 -31.28 -35.85 -15.17
C ASN A 193 -29.94 -35.95 -14.40
N SER A 194 -29.27 -37.11 -14.40
CA SER A 194 -27.96 -37.25 -13.75
C SER A 194 -26.81 -36.74 -14.63
N ILE A 195 -27.06 -36.36 -15.88
CA ILE A 195 -26.03 -35.98 -16.84
C ILE A 195 -25.78 -34.48 -16.77
N ASP A 196 -24.53 -34.09 -16.52
CA ASP A 196 -24.15 -32.69 -16.37
C ASP A 196 -23.76 -32.02 -17.69
N CYS A 197 -23.23 -32.81 -18.64
CA CYS A 197 -22.81 -32.31 -19.95
C CYS A 197 -22.79 -33.43 -20.99
N ILE A 198 -23.11 -33.08 -22.24
CA ILE A 198 -23.17 -33.98 -23.37
C ILE A 198 -22.04 -33.65 -24.36
N ILE A 199 -21.29 -34.65 -24.78
CA ILE A 199 -20.31 -34.54 -25.87
C ILE A 199 -20.93 -35.17 -27.12
N LEU A 200 -21.17 -34.35 -28.14
CA LEU A 200 -21.57 -34.78 -29.46
C LEU A 200 -20.33 -34.79 -30.35
N ALA A 201 -19.90 -35.96 -30.81
CA ALA A 201 -18.60 -36.06 -31.47
C ALA A 201 -18.54 -37.00 -32.65
N ARG A 202 -17.70 -36.61 -33.61
CA ARG A 202 -17.29 -37.42 -34.75
C ARG A 202 -15.88 -37.04 -35.17
N GLY A 203 -15.09 -38.01 -35.64
CA GLY A 203 -13.79 -37.72 -36.27
C GLY A 203 -13.91 -36.94 -37.59
N GLY A 204 -12.76 -36.69 -38.24
CA GLY A 204 -12.71 -36.06 -39.55
C GLY A 204 -13.49 -36.83 -40.63
N GLY A 205 -13.86 -36.13 -41.70
CA GLY A 205 -14.57 -36.70 -42.83
C GLY A 205 -14.77 -35.69 -43.94
N SER A 206 -15.28 -36.14 -45.08
CA SER A 206 -15.75 -35.25 -46.15
C SER A 206 -16.96 -34.40 -45.70
N LEU A 207 -17.36 -33.40 -46.48
CA LEU A 207 -18.57 -32.64 -46.17
C LEU A 207 -19.84 -33.50 -46.23
N GLU A 208 -19.87 -34.49 -47.14
CA GLU A 208 -20.95 -35.47 -47.27
C GLU A 208 -21.05 -36.36 -46.03
N ASP A 209 -19.89 -36.77 -45.52
CA ASP A 209 -19.77 -37.48 -44.28
C ASP A 209 -20.42 -36.66 -43.15
N LEU A 210 -19.98 -35.43 -42.92
CA LEU A 210 -20.44 -34.59 -41.81
C LEU A 210 -21.88 -34.07 -41.97
N TRP A 211 -22.54 -34.35 -43.10
CA TRP A 211 -23.86 -33.79 -43.42
C TRP A 211 -24.96 -34.15 -42.41
N ALA A 212 -24.82 -35.28 -41.71
CA ALA A 212 -25.74 -35.68 -40.65
C ALA A 212 -25.89 -34.62 -39.53
N PHE A 213 -24.92 -33.73 -39.36
CA PHE A 213 -24.92 -32.65 -38.38
C PHE A 213 -25.47 -31.32 -38.91
N ASN A 214 -25.86 -31.28 -40.19
CA ASN A 214 -26.43 -30.12 -40.88
C ASN A 214 -27.95 -30.25 -41.10
N HIS A 215 -28.64 -31.00 -40.24
CA HIS A 215 -30.09 -31.12 -40.28
C HIS A 215 -30.79 -30.13 -39.34
N GLU A 216 -31.86 -29.50 -39.83
CA GLU A 216 -32.65 -28.52 -39.07
C GLU A 216 -33.21 -29.10 -37.78
N GLU A 217 -33.77 -30.31 -37.81
CA GLU A 217 -34.36 -30.95 -36.63
C GLU A 217 -33.33 -31.21 -35.53
N LEU A 218 -32.11 -31.63 -35.90
CA LEU A 218 -31.02 -31.84 -34.94
C LEU A 218 -30.58 -30.51 -34.33
N ALA A 219 -30.47 -29.46 -35.14
CA ALA A 219 -30.14 -28.12 -34.67
C ALA A 219 -31.17 -27.62 -33.63
N MET A 220 -32.47 -27.77 -33.92
CA MET A 220 -33.53 -27.39 -32.99
C MET A 220 -33.48 -28.21 -31.69
N GLU A 221 -33.19 -29.50 -31.77
CA GLU A 221 -33.08 -30.35 -30.58
C GLU A 221 -31.87 -29.95 -29.71
N ILE A 222 -30.71 -29.63 -30.31
CA ILE A 222 -29.52 -29.14 -29.59
C ILE A 222 -29.84 -27.83 -28.87
N ALA A 223 -30.48 -26.86 -29.55
CA ALA A 223 -30.83 -25.57 -28.95
C ALA A 223 -31.78 -25.72 -27.74
N ASN A 224 -32.73 -26.64 -27.83
CA ASN A 224 -33.75 -26.85 -26.79
C ASN A 224 -33.28 -27.79 -25.66
N CYS A 225 -32.11 -28.43 -25.79
CA CYS A 225 -31.63 -29.40 -24.82
C CYS A 225 -31.20 -28.72 -23.52
N PRO A 226 -31.79 -29.00 -22.34
CA PRO A 226 -31.49 -28.28 -21.09
C PRO A 226 -30.06 -28.47 -20.60
N THR A 227 -29.44 -29.61 -20.89
CA THR A 227 -28.06 -29.95 -20.53
C THR A 227 -27.08 -29.35 -21.54
N PRO A 228 -25.93 -28.80 -21.10
CA PRO A 228 -24.96 -28.18 -22.00
C PRO A 228 -24.30 -29.20 -22.93
N ILE A 229 -24.19 -28.85 -24.22
CA ILE A 229 -23.65 -29.68 -25.29
C ILE A 229 -22.33 -29.11 -25.80
N ILE A 230 -21.31 -29.98 -25.83
CA ILE A 230 -20.02 -29.72 -26.47
C ILE A 230 -19.98 -30.46 -27.80
N SER A 231 -19.82 -29.71 -28.89
CA SER A 231 -19.56 -30.28 -30.21
C SER A 231 -18.07 -30.57 -30.38
N GLY A 232 -17.75 -31.77 -30.85
CA GLY A 232 -16.39 -32.19 -31.22
C GLY A 232 -16.42 -32.92 -32.56
N ILE A 233 -16.89 -32.22 -33.61
CA ILE A 233 -17.11 -32.76 -34.95
C ILE A 233 -15.98 -32.30 -35.88
N GLY A 234 -15.28 -33.24 -36.52
CA GLY A 234 -14.32 -32.94 -37.57
C GLY A 234 -12.98 -32.35 -37.07
N HIS A 235 -12.43 -31.42 -37.85
CA HIS A 235 -11.20 -30.65 -37.59
C HIS A 235 -11.46 -29.13 -37.62
N GLU A 236 -10.41 -28.32 -37.43
CA GLU A 236 -10.52 -26.85 -37.30
C GLU A 236 -11.28 -26.16 -38.45
N THR A 237 -11.16 -26.68 -39.68
CA THR A 237 -11.79 -26.15 -40.89
C THR A 237 -13.21 -26.64 -41.11
N ASP A 238 -13.64 -27.67 -40.39
CA ASP A 238 -14.93 -28.32 -40.59
C ASP A 238 -15.95 -27.63 -39.68
N PHE A 239 -16.96 -27.02 -40.30
CA PHE A 239 -18.04 -26.35 -39.57
C PHE A 239 -19.36 -26.98 -39.96
N THR A 240 -20.12 -27.40 -38.95
CA THR A 240 -21.47 -27.93 -39.09
C THR A 240 -22.47 -27.03 -38.39
N ILE A 241 -23.76 -27.16 -38.72
CA ILE A 241 -24.82 -26.43 -38.03
C ILE A 241 -24.86 -26.79 -36.54
N ALA A 242 -24.66 -28.07 -36.20
CA ALA A 242 -24.55 -28.52 -34.82
C ALA A 242 -23.47 -27.76 -34.04
N ASP A 243 -22.32 -27.43 -34.66
CA ASP A 243 -21.27 -26.63 -34.02
C ASP A 243 -21.69 -25.20 -33.69
N PHE A 244 -22.56 -24.60 -34.51
CA PHE A 244 -23.04 -23.23 -34.30
C PHE A 244 -24.09 -23.15 -33.19
N VAL A 245 -24.90 -24.21 -33.05
CA VAL A 245 -25.97 -24.27 -32.04
C VAL A 245 -25.47 -24.79 -30.69
N ALA A 246 -24.45 -25.65 -30.68
CA ALA A 246 -23.87 -26.17 -29.45
C ALA A 246 -23.37 -25.04 -28.53
N ASP A 247 -23.42 -25.28 -27.23
CA ASP A 247 -22.95 -24.33 -26.21
C ASP A 247 -21.44 -24.09 -26.32
N TYR A 248 -20.69 -25.08 -26.84
CA TYR A 248 -19.29 -24.93 -27.15
C TYR A 248 -18.85 -25.79 -28.32
N ARG A 249 -18.08 -25.20 -29.24
CA ARG A 249 -17.40 -25.91 -30.32
C ARG A 249 -15.96 -26.22 -29.94
N ALA A 250 -15.61 -27.50 -29.97
CA ALA A 250 -14.24 -27.98 -29.94
C ALA A 250 -13.82 -28.45 -31.34
N ALA A 251 -12.57 -28.20 -31.70
CA ALA A 251 -12.05 -28.54 -33.03
C ALA A 251 -11.93 -30.04 -33.31
N THR A 252 -11.92 -30.88 -32.26
CA THR A 252 -11.76 -32.34 -32.37
C THR A 252 -12.50 -33.04 -31.22
N PRO A 253 -12.78 -34.36 -31.35
CA PRO A 253 -13.29 -35.19 -30.25
C PRO A 253 -12.40 -35.13 -29.00
N THR A 254 -11.07 -35.13 -29.16
CA THR A 254 -10.13 -35.00 -28.04
C THR A 254 -10.28 -33.64 -27.34
N ALA A 255 -10.33 -32.54 -28.09
CA ALA A 255 -10.50 -31.20 -27.53
C ALA A 255 -11.85 -31.05 -26.81
N ALA A 256 -12.91 -31.70 -27.30
CA ALA A 256 -14.20 -31.75 -26.61
C ALA A 256 -14.07 -32.39 -25.23
N ALA A 257 -13.39 -33.54 -25.14
CA ALA A 257 -13.11 -34.21 -23.88
C ALA A 257 -12.23 -33.36 -22.94
N GLU A 258 -11.22 -32.65 -23.47
CA GLU A 258 -10.38 -31.75 -22.67
C GLU A 258 -11.15 -30.55 -22.12
N LYS A 259 -12.11 -30.04 -22.89
CA LYS A 259 -12.97 -28.95 -22.44
C LYS A 259 -13.97 -29.42 -21.39
N ALA A 260 -14.53 -30.63 -21.57
CA ALA A 260 -15.49 -31.21 -20.65
C ALA A 260 -14.85 -31.59 -19.29
N THR A 261 -13.54 -31.82 -19.23
CA THR A 261 -12.88 -32.39 -18.04
C THR A 261 -11.74 -31.54 -17.49
N PRO A 262 -11.67 -31.33 -16.16
CA PRO A 262 -10.52 -30.68 -15.54
C PRO A 262 -9.28 -31.58 -15.63
N ASN A 263 -8.10 -31.00 -15.40
CA ASN A 263 -6.85 -31.75 -15.40
C ASN A 263 -6.46 -32.20 -13.98
N GLN A 264 -6.43 -33.50 -13.73
CA GLN A 264 -6.07 -34.09 -12.44
C GLN A 264 -4.68 -33.67 -11.98
N LYS A 265 -3.70 -33.50 -12.87
CA LYS A 265 -2.35 -33.06 -12.48
C LYS A 265 -2.37 -31.66 -11.89
N ASP A 266 -3.15 -30.76 -12.49
CA ASP A 266 -3.29 -29.38 -12.02
C ASP A 266 -4.04 -29.34 -10.68
N LEU A 267 -5.11 -30.14 -10.56
CA LEU A 267 -5.85 -30.28 -9.29
C LEU A 267 -4.96 -30.82 -8.15
N LEU A 268 -4.16 -31.85 -8.41
CA LEU A 268 -3.21 -32.40 -7.43
C LEU A 268 -2.15 -31.39 -7.03
N LEU A 269 -1.66 -30.59 -7.98
CA LEU A 269 -0.70 -29.53 -7.72
C LEU A 269 -1.31 -28.43 -6.85
N HIS A 270 -2.53 -28.00 -7.13
CA HIS A 270 -3.26 -27.04 -6.30
C HIS A 270 -3.53 -27.57 -4.89
N LEU A 271 -3.96 -28.83 -4.76
CA LEU A 271 -4.16 -29.46 -3.45
C LEU A 271 -2.88 -29.48 -2.62
N LYS A 272 -1.73 -29.84 -3.23
CA LYS A 272 -0.43 -29.79 -2.55
C LYS A 272 -0.04 -28.38 -2.13
N GLN A 273 -0.25 -27.38 -2.99
CA GLN A 273 0.02 -25.98 -2.66
C GLN A 273 -0.84 -25.49 -1.50
N TRP A 274 -2.14 -25.80 -1.50
CA TRP A 274 -3.04 -25.45 -0.40
C TRP A 274 -2.67 -26.16 0.89
N GLN A 275 -2.29 -27.44 0.83
CA GLN A 275 -1.78 -28.18 1.98
C GLN A 275 -0.52 -27.53 2.56
N SER A 276 0.48 -27.22 1.72
CA SER A 276 1.71 -26.55 2.18
C SER A 276 1.43 -25.18 2.79
N ARG A 277 0.53 -24.40 2.17
CA ARG A 277 0.13 -23.08 2.68
C ARG A 277 -0.59 -23.19 4.03
N LEU A 278 -1.49 -24.16 4.18
CA LEU A 278 -2.21 -24.41 5.43
C LEU A 278 -1.23 -24.78 6.56
N ILE A 279 -0.31 -25.71 6.30
CA ILE A 279 0.74 -26.10 7.26
C ILE A 279 1.59 -24.89 7.67
N TYR A 280 2.02 -24.07 6.69
CA TYR A 280 2.79 -22.86 6.97
C TYR A 280 2.04 -21.89 7.90
N LEU A 281 0.78 -21.59 7.58
CA LEU A 281 -0.05 -20.67 8.39
C LEU A 281 -0.32 -21.23 9.80
N MET A 282 -0.54 -22.54 9.92
CA MET A 282 -0.69 -23.20 11.22
C MET A 282 0.57 -23.08 12.06
N ASN A 283 1.74 -23.36 11.48
CA ASN A 283 3.03 -23.25 12.17
C ASN A 283 3.32 -21.80 12.58
N GLN A 284 3.02 -20.84 11.71
CA GLN A 284 3.16 -19.42 12.02
C GLN A 284 2.25 -19.00 13.19
N SER A 285 0.99 -19.47 13.19
CA SER A 285 0.05 -19.20 14.27
C SER A 285 0.51 -19.80 15.60
N LEU A 286 0.99 -21.06 15.58
CA LEU A 286 1.55 -21.73 16.76
C LEU A 286 2.78 -20.99 17.29
N ALA A 287 3.71 -20.60 16.42
CA ALA A 287 4.91 -19.86 16.80
C ALA A 287 4.56 -18.50 17.42
N ASN A 288 3.56 -17.79 16.89
CA ASN A 288 3.09 -16.53 17.45
C ASN A 288 2.46 -16.74 18.84
N LYS A 289 1.60 -17.75 18.99
CA LYS A 289 1.00 -18.09 20.30
C LYS A 289 2.06 -18.49 21.33
N GLN A 290 3.08 -19.25 20.94
CA GLN A 290 4.21 -19.60 21.81
C GLN A 290 4.98 -18.35 22.25
N LYS A 291 5.30 -17.43 21.33
CA LYS A 291 5.95 -16.16 21.68
C LYS A 291 5.11 -15.34 22.66
N THR A 292 3.81 -15.23 22.43
CA THR A 292 2.89 -14.53 23.34
C THR A 292 2.88 -15.21 24.72
N LEU A 293 2.81 -16.54 24.78
CA LEU A 293 2.87 -17.28 26.04
C LEU A 293 4.18 -17.03 26.78
N THR A 294 5.32 -17.14 26.10
CA THR A 294 6.64 -16.87 26.70
C THR A 294 6.74 -15.44 27.21
N TRP A 295 6.24 -14.46 26.45
CA TRP A 295 6.21 -13.06 26.88
C TRP A 295 5.34 -12.86 28.12
N LEU A 296 4.15 -13.48 28.17
CA LEU A 296 3.28 -13.44 29.34
C LEU A 296 3.95 -14.11 30.55
N LEU A 297 4.57 -15.28 30.37
CA LEU A 297 5.29 -15.97 31.44
C LEU A 297 6.45 -15.13 31.99
N LEU A 298 7.25 -14.50 31.12
CA LEU A 298 8.32 -13.60 31.55
C LEU A 298 7.79 -12.38 32.32
N ARG A 299 6.62 -11.87 31.95
CA ARG A 299 5.95 -10.79 32.68
C ARG A 299 5.54 -11.24 34.08
N PHE A 300 5.03 -12.46 34.24
CA PHE A 300 4.68 -12.99 35.57
C PHE A 300 5.90 -13.43 36.39
N ALA A 301 6.98 -13.87 35.76
CA ALA A 301 8.18 -14.38 36.43
C ALA A 301 9.08 -13.28 37.03
N SER A 302 8.83 -12.00 36.75
CA SER A 302 9.61 -10.90 37.35
C SER A 302 8.73 -9.72 37.79
N PRO A 303 7.85 -9.91 38.80
CA PRO A 303 7.05 -8.83 39.36
C PRO A 303 7.91 -7.67 39.84
N ASP A 304 9.07 -7.97 40.44
CA ASP A 304 10.01 -6.97 40.94
C ASP A 304 10.54 -6.06 39.85
N LYS A 305 10.80 -6.58 38.63
CA LYS A 305 11.24 -5.76 37.49
C LYS A 305 10.13 -4.85 36.96
N ILE A 306 8.88 -5.30 37.01
CA ILE A 306 7.72 -4.51 36.59
C ILE A 306 7.43 -3.40 37.61
N LEU A 307 7.60 -3.72 38.90
CA LEU A 307 7.31 -2.81 40.00
C LEU A 307 8.48 -1.86 40.30
N ALA A 308 9.71 -2.17 39.89
CA ALA A 308 10.89 -1.34 40.14
C ALA A 308 10.73 0.11 39.64
N GLN A 309 10.24 0.31 38.41
CA GLN A 309 10.02 1.65 37.85
C GLN A 309 8.93 2.44 38.61
N PRO A 310 7.72 1.89 38.84
CA PRO A 310 6.72 2.53 39.70
C PRO A 310 7.23 2.86 41.11
N TRP A 311 7.96 1.95 41.76
CA TRP A 311 8.55 2.16 43.08
C TRP A 311 9.57 3.30 43.07
N GLN A 312 10.46 3.34 42.08
CA GLN A 312 11.44 4.41 41.95
C GLN A 312 10.78 5.78 41.71
N ARG A 313 9.69 5.83 40.93
CA ARG A 313 8.88 7.04 40.75
C ARG A 313 8.20 7.49 42.04
N PHE A 314 7.65 6.54 42.80
CA PHE A 314 7.03 6.81 44.11
C PHE A 314 8.05 7.37 45.11
N ASP A 315 9.23 6.76 45.19
CA ASP A 315 10.32 7.23 46.05
C ASP A 315 10.78 8.64 45.68
N PHE A 316 10.93 8.92 44.38
CA PHE A 316 11.29 10.25 43.91
C PHE A 316 10.22 11.29 44.27
N ALA A 317 8.95 10.97 44.02
CA ALA A 317 7.83 11.86 44.36
C ALA A 317 7.76 12.12 45.87
N ASN A 318 7.96 11.10 46.71
CA ASN A 318 7.99 11.24 48.16
C ASN A 318 9.15 12.12 48.65
N ARG A 319 10.35 11.95 48.07
CA ARG A 319 11.50 12.82 48.42
C ARG A 319 11.24 14.26 48.02
N LEU A 320 10.78 14.48 46.78
CA LEU A 320 10.45 15.81 46.29
C LEU A 320 9.39 16.48 47.17
N LEU A 321 8.34 15.77 47.56
CA LEU A 321 7.30 16.30 48.43
C LEU A 321 7.87 16.67 49.82
N LYS A 322 8.69 15.80 50.43
CA LYS A 322 9.35 16.09 51.71
C LYS A 322 10.25 17.32 51.62
N ASP A 323 11.04 17.43 50.55
CA ASP A 323 11.95 18.56 50.35
C ASP A 323 11.19 19.87 50.17
N LEU A 324 10.12 19.87 49.36
CA LEU A 324 9.27 21.06 49.16
C LEU A 324 8.54 21.47 50.45
N CYS A 325 8.04 20.51 51.23
CA CYS A 325 7.44 20.77 52.53
C CYS A 325 8.46 21.39 53.50
N MET A 326 9.66 20.81 53.58
CA MET A 326 10.73 21.34 54.45
C MET A 326 11.16 22.74 54.03
N GLN A 327 11.39 22.98 52.73
CA GLN A 327 11.74 24.31 52.21
C GLN A 327 10.66 25.35 52.49
N LYS A 328 9.38 24.99 52.32
CA LYS A 328 8.27 25.90 52.63
C LYS A 328 8.19 26.20 54.12
N ASN A 329 8.38 25.20 54.97
CA ASN A 329 8.32 25.36 56.41
C ASN A 329 9.49 26.21 56.94
N THR A 330 10.70 26.02 56.42
CA THR A 330 11.87 26.85 56.76
C THR A 330 11.68 28.29 56.29
N ALA A 331 11.16 28.51 55.07
CA ALA A 331 10.88 29.85 54.55
C ALA A 331 9.81 30.59 55.39
N LEU A 332 8.73 29.90 55.78
CA LEU A 332 7.70 30.47 56.65
C LEU A 332 8.24 30.78 58.05
N SER A 333 9.03 29.88 58.63
CA SER A 333 9.67 30.08 59.92
C SER A 333 10.62 31.27 59.91
N HIS A 334 11.44 31.41 58.85
CA HIS A 334 12.34 32.55 58.68
C HIS A 334 11.56 33.86 58.50
N ARG A 335 10.49 33.86 57.69
CA ARG A 335 9.60 35.03 57.54
C ARG A 335 8.98 35.45 58.86
N LEU A 336 8.51 34.49 59.65
CA LEU A 336 7.93 34.72 60.97
C LEU A 336 8.98 35.33 61.91
N ALA A 337 10.20 34.80 61.94
CA ALA A 337 11.31 35.35 62.72
C ALA A 337 11.67 36.79 62.32
N LEU A 338 11.69 37.11 61.02
CA LEU A 338 11.92 38.48 60.53
C LEU A 338 10.78 39.43 60.94
N LEU A 339 9.53 38.99 60.84
CA LEU A 339 8.37 39.79 61.25
C LEU A 339 8.37 40.04 62.76
N GLN A 340 8.71 39.03 63.57
CA GLN A 340 8.92 39.18 65.01
C GLN A 340 10.02 40.20 65.32
N LYS A 341 11.19 40.10 64.67
CA LYS A 341 12.28 41.08 64.84
C LYS A 341 11.86 42.50 64.45
N ARG A 342 11.08 42.68 63.39
CA ARG A 342 10.54 43.99 63.00
C ARG A 342 9.57 44.52 64.04
N LEU A 343 8.65 43.68 64.52
CA LEU A 343 7.71 44.03 65.57
C LEU A 343 8.47 44.45 66.85
N ASP A 344 9.48 43.69 67.26
CA ASP A 344 10.31 44.00 68.44
C ASP A 344 11.09 45.31 68.31
N LYS A 345 11.54 45.65 67.09
CA LYS A 345 12.24 46.90 66.81
C LYS A 345 11.32 48.12 66.86
N GLU A 346 10.07 47.97 66.44
CA GLU A 346 9.06 49.03 66.48
C GLU A 346 8.31 49.10 67.82
N ARG A 347 8.64 48.24 68.80
CA ARG A 347 8.09 48.32 70.16
C ARG A 347 8.49 49.66 70.80
N PRO A 348 7.54 50.56 71.11
CA PRO A 348 7.84 51.88 71.68
C PRO A 348 8.55 51.78 73.03
N SER A 349 8.30 50.71 73.79
CA SER A 349 8.91 50.45 75.11
C SER A 349 10.44 50.43 75.07
N ASN A 350 11.05 49.84 74.04
CA ASN A 350 12.50 49.77 73.92
C ASN A 350 13.11 51.14 73.62
N ARG A 351 12.50 51.94 72.73
CA ARG A 351 12.93 53.31 72.45
C ARG A 351 12.72 54.23 73.66
N LEU A 352 11.62 54.06 74.39
CA LEU A 352 11.32 54.81 75.60
C LEU A 352 12.35 54.52 76.71
N ASN A 353 12.68 53.25 76.97
CA ASN A 353 13.69 52.89 77.97
C ASN A 353 15.08 53.44 77.63
N LEU A 354 15.51 53.32 76.36
CA LEU A 354 16.78 53.88 75.90
C LEU A 354 16.84 55.40 76.07
N ASN A 355 15.76 56.10 75.72
CA ASN A 355 15.70 57.56 75.87
C ASN A 355 15.62 57.99 77.35
N GLN A 356 14.93 57.24 78.21
CA GLN A 356 14.92 57.48 79.65
C GLN A 356 16.32 57.31 80.27
N GLN A 357 17.04 56.25 79.90
CA GLN A 357 18.42 56.04 80.36
C GLN A 357 19.35 57.15 79.86
N ARG A 358 19.23 57.55 78.59
CA ARG A 358 20.00 58.69 78.04
C ARG A 358 19.69 59.99 78.78
N LEU A 359 18.42 60.26 79.07
CA LEU A 359 18.00 61.45 79.79
C LEU A 359 18.53 61.45 81.23
N GLN A 360 18.47 60.32 81.92
CA GLN A 360 19.06 60.15 83.26
C GLN A 360 20.58 60.38 83.24
N HIS A 361 21.28 59.82 82.24
CA HIS A 361 22.73 60.01 82.12
C HIS A 361 23.10 61.47 81.82
N MET A 362 22.41 62.12 80.88
CA MET A 362 22.63 63.53 80.57
C MET A 362 22.32 64.43 81.78
N HIS A 363 21.27 64.10 82.55
CA HIS A 363 20.95 64.81 83.78
C HIS A 363 22.06 64.67 84.85
N GLN A 364 22.60 63.47 85.04
CA GLN A 364 23.73 63.24 85.95
C GLN A 364 24.99 63.98 85.49
N GLN A 365 25.32 63.93 84.20
CA GLN A 365 26.46 64.66 83.63
C GLN A 365 26.32 66.18 83.81
N LEU A 366 25.11 66.71 83.63
CA LEU A 366 24.81 68.13 83.85
C LEU A 366 25.02 68.53 85.31
N LEU A 367 24.50 67.75 86.27
CA LEU A 367 24.68 68.04 87.69
C LEU A 367 26.16 67.99 88.10
N GLN A 368 26.91 67.01 87.58
CA GLN A 368 28.35 66.91 87.84
C GLN A 368 29.16 68.05 87.22
N SER A 369 28.79 68.52 86.02
CA SER A 369 29.48 69.65 85.38
C SER A 369 29.16 70.97 86.08
N LEU A 370 27.91 71.17 86.51
CA LEU A 370 27.48 72.30 87.34
C LEU A 370 28.26 72.36 88.65
N ASN A 371 28.32 71.25 89.39
CA ASN A 371 29.06 71.19 90.65
C ASN A 371 30.55 71.48 90.46
N ARG A 372 31.19 70.85 89.46
CA ARG A 372 32.59 71.15 89.11
C ARG A 372 32.81 72.62 88.77
N HIS A 373 31.88 73.24 88.04
CA HIS A 373 31.99 74.66 87.69
C HIS A 373 31.87 75.56 88.93
N LEU A 374 30.91 75.28 89.83
CA LEU A 374 30.73 76.02 91.06
C LEU A 374 31.92 75.86 92.01
N ASP A 375 32.47 74.66 92.15
CA ASP A 375 33.64 74.40 93.00
C ASP A 375 34.89 75.12 92.48
N ASN A 376 35.11 75.11 91.15
CA ASN A 376 36.19 75.89 90.53
C ASN A 376 36.05 77.39 90.79
N LYS A 377 34.83 77.95 90.71
CA LYS A 377 34.58 79.36 91.02
C LYS A 377 34.80 79.69 92.49
N ARG A 378 34.37 78.81 93.41
CA ARG A 378 34.64 78.95 94.85
C ARG A 378 36.14 78.89 95.15
N PHE A 379 36.88 78.00 94.50
CA PHE A 379 38.32 77.89 94.65
C PHE A 379 39.06 79.14 94.14
N GLN A 380 38.68 79.67 92.97
CA GLN A 380 39.20 80.93 92.45
C GLN A 380 38.97 82.09 93.42
N LEU A 381 37.77 82.21 93.98
CA LEU A 381 37.45 83.22 94.99
C LEU A 381 38.31 83.07 96.25
N LYS A 382 38.54 81.83 96.71
CA LYS A 382 39.37 81.56 97.89
C LYS A 382 40.83 81.98 97.68
N ILE A 383 41.40 81.68 96.50
CA ILE A 383 42.77 82.11 96.15
C ILE A 383 42.85 83.63 96.12
N LEU A 384 41.91 84.29 95.43
CA LEU A 384 41.88 85.76 95.33
C LEU A 384 41.74 86.43 96.71
N SER A 385 40.97 85.83 97.62
CA SER A 385 40.86 86.33 99.00
C SER A 385 42.16 86.17 99.79
N GLN A 386 42.88 85.06 99.62
CA GLN A 386 44.14 84.82 100.32
C GLN A 386 45.27 85.71 99.82
N THR A 387 45.37 85.95 98.51
CA THR A 387 46.36 86.88 97.94
C THR A 387 46.15 88.32 98.40
N LEU A 388 44.89 88.73 98.58
CA LEU A 388 44.56 90.07 99.09
C LEU A 388 44.99 90.23 100.56
N GLN A 389 44.89 89.17 101.37
CA GLN A 389 45.31 89.18 102.78
C GLN A 389 46.83 89.21 102.95
N THR A 390 47.62 88.56 102.07
CA THR A 390 49.07 88.48 102.22
C THR A 390 49.81 89.75 101.79
N LEU A 391 49.23 90.57 100.92
CA LEU A 391 49.83 91.81 100.42
C LEU A 391 49.51 93.05 101.28
N GLY A 392 48.69 92.90 102.34
CA GLY A 392 48.29 94.01 103.20
C GLY A 392 49.34 94.40 104.25
N PRO A 393 49.51 95.70 104.58
CA PRO A 393 50.50 96.21 105.56
C PRO A 393 50.28 95.72 107.01
N GLN A 394 49.13 95.10 107.29
CA GLN A 394 48.81 94.50 108.58
C GLN A 394 49.56 93.18 108.82
N ALA A 395 49.87 92.43 107.75
CA ALA A 395 50.60 91.16 107.85
C ALA A 395 52.09 91.37 108.17
N THR A 396 52.69 92.48 107.71
CA THR A 396 54.08 92.84 108.03
C THR A 396 54.24 93.26 109.49
N LEU A 397 53.28 93.98 110.07
CA LEU A 397 53.30 94.34 111.49
C LEU A 397 53.05 93.13 112.41
N GLN A 398 52.23 92.15 112.00
CA GLN A 398 52.01 90.91 112.77
C GLN A 398 53.23 89.99 112.86
N ARG A 399 54.22 90.12 111.95
CA ARG A 399 55.46 89.33 111.99
C ARG A 399 56.48 89.83 113.03
N GLY A 400 56.10 90.78 113.89
CA GLY A 400 56.95 91.26 114.99
C GLY A 400 57.91 92.39 114.61
N TYR A 401 57.82 92.91 113.37
CA TYR A 401 58.55 94.10 112.96
C TYR A 401 57.80 95.36 113.42
N ALA A 402 58.53 96.29 114.02
CA ALA A 402 58.00 97.56 114.45
C ALA A 402 58.49 98.67 113.51
N ILE A 403 57.62 99.64 113.23
CA ILE A 403 57.98 100.81 112.42
C ILE A 403 58.34 101.93 113.39
N ALA A 404 59.64 102.26 113.47
CA ALA A 404 60.13 103.38 114.27
C ALA A 404 59.97 104.68 113.50
N MET A 405 59.42 105.71 114.16
CA MET A 405 59.17 107.03 113.59
C MET A 405 59.64 108.14 114.52
N GLN A 406 60.29 109.16 113.96
CA GLN A 406 60.61 110.40 114.67
C GLN A 406 60.12 111.58 113.84
N ASN A 407 59.39 112.52 114.46
CA ASN A 407 58.76 113.67 113.80
C ASN A 407 57.95 113.30 112.53
N ASN A 408 57.11 112.26 112.63
CA ASN A 408 56.31 111.72 111.51
C ASN A 408 57.09 111.15 110.31
N LYS A 409 58.40 110.90 110.42
CA LYS A 409 59.19 110.18 109.42
C LYS A 409 59.67 108.84 109.95
N VAL A 410 59.61 107.80 109.11
CA VAL A 410 60.08 106.45 109.43
C VAL A 410 61.61 106.45 109.44
N LEU A 411 62.18 105.99 110.55
CA LEU A 411 63.62 105.82 110.69
C LEU A 411 64.03 104.51 110.00
N THR A 412 64.97 104.59 109.08
CA THR A 412 65.51 103.40 108.38
C THR A 412 66.98 103.15 108.68
N LYS A 413 67.68 104.12 109.27
CA LYS A 413 69.08 104.01 109.72
C LYS A 413 69.22 104.49 111.16
N ALA A 414 70.17 103.92 111.91
CA ALA A 414 70.35 104.24 113.33
C ALA A 414 70.78 105.71 113.57
N ASN A 415 71.65 106.26 112.72
CA ASN A 415 72.12 107.65 112.79
C ASN A 415 71.08 108.72 112.49
N ASP A 416 69.90 108.34 112.01
CA ASP A 416 68.81 109.30 111.78
C ASP A 416 68.07 109.66 113.08
N ALA A 417 68.34 108.93 114.17
CA ALA A 417 67.80 109.24 115.48
C ALA A 417 68.63 110.34 116.17
N VAL A 418 67.98 111.24 116.91
CA VAL A 418 68.67 112.25 117.73
C VAL A 418 68.61 111.88 119.22
N ILE A 419 69.77 111.89 119.89
CA ILE A 419 69.89 111.59 121.33
C ILE A 419 69.10 112.62 122.15
N GLY A 420 68.27 112.13 123.07
CA GLY A 420 67.42 112.95 123.95
C GLY A 420 66.03 113.24 123.42
N ASN A 421 65.73 112.94 122.16
CA ASN A 421 64.39 113.16 121.58
C ASN A 421 63.49 111.91 121.65
N GLU A 422 62.18 112.14 121.66
CA GLU A 422 61.17 111.07 121.60
C GLU A 422 61.09 110.42 120.20
N ILE A 423 60.89 109.11 120.18
CA ILE A 423 60.67 108.23 119.03
C ILE A 423 59.37 107.44 119.27
N GLN A 424 58.49 107.42 118.28
CA GLN A 424 57.28 106.61 118.25
C GLN A 424 57.51 105.30 117.51
N ILE A 425 57.29 104.18 118.18
CA ILE A 425 57.40 102.85 117.61
C ILE A 425 55.98 102.29 117.43
N ILE A 426 55.59 102.04 116.19
CA ILE A 426 54.28 101.49 115.83
C ILE A 426 54.40 99.97 115.73
N LEU A 427 53.55 99.27 116.49
CA LEU A 427 53.48 97.81 116.54
C LEU A 427 52.18 97.30 115.90
N SER A 428 52.03 95.98 115.81
CA SER A 428 50.79 95.32 115.32
C SER A 428 49.54 95.79 116.04
N GLN A 429 49.66 96.13 117.32
CA GLN A 429 48.64 96.80 118.11
C GLN A 429 49.30 97.85 119.01
N GLY A 430 48.84 99.10 118.91
CA GLY A 430 49.31 100.20 119.74
C GLY A 430 50.60 100.88 119.25
N LYS A 431 50.98 101.94 119.99
CA LYS A 431 52.18 102.73 119.75
C LYS A 431 52.92 102.93 121.05
N VAL A 432 54.24 102.79 121.03
CA VAL A 432 55.12 103.01 122.18
C VAL A 432 55.95 104.26 121.92
N ILE A 433 56.00 105.17 122.90
CA ILE A 433 56.87 106.35 122.86
C ILE A 433 58.10 106.03 123.71
N SER A 434 59.29 106.22 123.13
CA SER A 434 60.58 105.99 123.78
C SER A 434 61.50 107.18 123.54
N ILE A 435 62.50 107.40 124.38
CA ILE A 435 63.50 108.47 124.20
C ILE A 435 64.84 107.83 123.87
N THR A 436 65.52 108.36 122.84
CA THR A 436 66.85 107.85 122.43
C THR A 436 67.89 108.16 123.50
N LYS A 437 68.42 107.13 124.16
CA LYS A 437 69.40 107.28 125.25
C LYS A 437 70.84 107.31 124.76
N GLU A 438 71.15 106.44 123.80
CA GLU A 438 72.47 106.30 123.21
C GLU A 438 72.28 105.72 121.81
N ILE A 439 73.10 106.16 120.86
CA ILE A 439 73.14 105.60 119.50
C ILE A 439 74.45 104.84 119.41
N ILE A 440 74.35 103.53 119.28
CA ILE A 440 75.49 102.64 119.08
C ILE A 440 75.46 102.28 117.60
N ASP A 441 76.42 102.80 116.84
CA ASP A 441 76.60 102.39 115.46
C ASP A 441 77.24 101.00 115.41
N GLY A 442 76.50 100.05 114.82
CA GLY A 442 76.87 98.65 114.62
C GLY A 442 76.80 98.24 113.15
#